data_AF-A0A8H7PJV5-F1
#
_entry.id   AF-A0A8H7PJV5-F1
#
_cell.length_a   1.000
_cell.length_b   1.000
_cell.length_c   1.000
_cell.angle_alpha   90.00
_cell.angle_beta   90.00
_cell.angle_gamma   90.00
#
_symmetry.space_group_name_H-M   'P 1'
#
loop_
_entity.id
_entity.type
_entity.pdbx_description
1 polymer ?
#
loop_
_entity_poly.entity_id
_entity_poly.type
_entity_poly.pdbx_seq_one_letter_code
_entity_poly.pdbx_strand_id
1 'polypeptide(L)'
;MMFSVSSNNHVFQSLSHSLSNSSSHVLSPPSDYLFQRSIGYAGSGNPIREKLAKASNGEDIKIGVLSGSISTGHKLEDKNKEVYHSVLFDWFTGKFPYGQHTLVNGAATATDSSYFTYFHSKHIPDDLDIIFIEFSINDGSIYPTERGDGDPGITKNMELLVRNVMQMPNKPAIIFLSFFSFKVDLLFQWARGAYSNCKLL
;
A
#
# COMPACT_ATOMS: atom_id res chain seq x y z
N MET A 1 -31.82 22.09 23.94
CA MET A 1 -32.40 21.81 22.61
C MET A 1 -31.53 20.74 21.98
N MET A 2 -32.04 19.51 21.94
CA MET A 2 -31.36 18.30 21.51
C MET A 2 -31.69 18.11 20.03
N PHE A 3 -30.69 18.02 19.15
CA PHE A 3 -30.92 17.55 17.78
C PHE A 3 -30.24 16.19 17.62
N SER A 4 -31.09 15.17 17.54
CA SER A 4 -30.75 13.80 17.17
C SER A 4 -30.52 13.76 15.66
N VAL A 5 -29.35 13.29 15.23
CA VAL A 5 -29.13 12.81 13.87
C VAL A 5 -29.17 11.30 13.95
N SER A 6 -30.31 10.73 13.54
CA SER A 6 -30.48 9.28 13.36
C SER A 6 -29.74 8.86 12.09
N SER A 7 -28.56 8.26 12.25
CA SER A 7 -27.89 7.55 11.17
C SER A 7 -28.24 6.07 11.25
N ASN A 8 -29.03 5.59 10.28
CA ASN A 8 -29.38 4.19 10.08
C ASN A 8 -28.10 3.34 9.90
N ASN A 9 -27.65 2.72 10.97
CA ASN A 9 -26.45 1.88 11.06
C ASN A 9 -26.68 0.40 10.72
N HIS A 10 -27.74 0.07 9.98
CA HIS A 10 -28.10 -1.33 9.72
C HIS A 10 -27.14 -2.06 8.77
N VAL A 11 -26.34 -1.34 7.96
CA VAL A 11 -25.37 -1.97 7.05
C VAL A 11 -24.04 -2.30 7.75
N PHE A 12 -23.68 -1.58 8.81
CA PHE A 12 -22.43 -1.82 9.55
C PHE A 12 -22.59 -2.82 10.69
N GLN A 13 -23.79 -2.98 11.26
CA GLN A 13 -24.05 -3.99 12.28
C GLN A 13 -24.07 -5.43 11.73
N SER A 14 -24.37 -5.64 10.45
CA SER A 14 -24.32 -6.98 9.85
C SER A 14 -22.89 -7.45 9.54
N LEU A 15 -21.87 -6.59 9.67
CA LEU A 15 -20.47 -6.91 9.36
C LEU A 15 -19.73 -7.60 10.52
N SER A 16 -20.30 -7.69 11.72
CA SER A 16 -19.65 -8.27 12.89
C SER A 16 -20.01 -9.73 13.19
N HIS A 17 -20.88 -10.38 12.40
CA HIS A 17 -21.46 -11.69 12.76
C HIS A 17 -21.04 -12.90 11.93
N SER A 18 -20.03 -12.79 11.04
CA SER A 18 -19.63 -13.93 10.18
C SER A 18 -18.18 -14.40 10.33
N LEU A 19 -17.42 -13.92 11.32
CA LEU A 19 -16.00 -14.27 11.48
C LEU A 19 -15.73 -15.24 12.64
N SER A 20 -16.58 -16.25 12.83
CA SER A 20 -16.32 -17.32 13.80
C SER A 20 -16.39 -18.69 13.12
N ASN A 21 -15.30 -19.10 12.47
CA ASN A 21 -14.82 -20.48 12.45
C ASN A 21 -13.59 -20.65 11.56
N SER A 22 -12.41 -20.33 12.10
CA SER A 22 -11.18 -21.08 11.86
C SER A 22 -10.10 -20.62 12.87
N SER A 23 -9.61 -21.56 13.67
CA SER A 23 -8.63 -21.30 14.72
C SER A 23 -7.20 -21.47 14.20
N SER A 24 -6.48 -20.36 14.07
CA SER A 24 -5.11 -20.19 14.58
C SER A 24 -4.72 -18.72 14.51
N HIS A 25 -4.66 -18.05 15.67
CA HIS A 25 -4.22 -16.66 15.86
C HIS A 25 -4.91 -15.59 15.00
N VAL A 26 -6.24 -15.51 15.07
CA VAL A 26 -6.93 -14.26 14.69
C VAL A 26 -6.68 -13.24 15.80
N LEU A 27 -5.70 -12.35 15.61
CA LEU A 27 -5.52 -11.17 16.46
C LEU A 27 -6.88 -10.46 16.58
N SER A 28 -7.29 -10.11 17.80
CA SER A 28 -8.48 -9.28 17.98
C SER A 28 -8.36 -8.05 17.08
N PRO A 29 -9.44 -7.63 16.40
CA PRO A 29 -9.38 -6.46 15.54
C PRO A 29 -8.81 -5.28 16.34
N PRO A 30 -7.92 -4.45 15.74
CA PRO A 30 -7.41 -3.27 16.39
C PRO A 30 -8.58 -2.48 16.98
N SER A 31 -8.41 -1.91 18.18
CA SER A 31 -9.44 -1.02 18.71
C SER A 31 -9.73 0.09 17.70
N ASP A 32 -10.98 0.57 17.65
CA ASP A 32 -11.39 1.64 16.73
C ASP A 32 -10.43 2.84 16.76
N TYR A 33 -9.84 3.10 17.92
CA TYR A 33 -8.80 4.09 18.12
C TYR A 33 -7.51 3.85 17.33
N LEU A 34 -6.97 2.62 17.35
CA LEU A 34 -5.76 2.28 16.58
C LEU A 34 -6.04 2.33 15.08
N PHE A 35 -7.23 1.90 14.66
CA PHE A 35 -7.65 2.02 13.28
C PHE A 35 -7.76 3.49 12.83
N GLN A 36 -8.40 4.35 13.63
CA GLN A 36 -8.48 5.77 13.31
C GLN A 36 -7.11 6.43 13.22
N ARG A 37 -6.16 6.02 14.08
CA ARG A 37 -4.78 6.53 14.04
C ARG A 37 -3.94 6.05 12.87
N SER A 38 -4.30 4.93 12.23
CA SER A 38 -3.57 4.46 11.04
C SER A 38 -3.94 5.24 9.78
N ILE A 39 -5.06 5.96 9.80
CA ILE A 39 -5.49 6.80 8.67
C ILE A 39 -4.75 8.14 8.72
N GLY A 40 -3.66 8.25 7.96
CA GLY A 40 -2.92 9.50 7.83
C GLY A 40 -3.70 10.59 7.07
N TYR A 41 -4.39 10.20 6.00
CA TYR A 41 -5.24 11.10 5.21
C TYR A 41 -6.34 10.30 4.49
N ALA A 42 -7.60 10.65 4.70
CA ALA A 42 -8.73 9.90 4.13
C ALA A 42 -8.98 10.21 2.64
N GLY A 43 -8.61 11.41 2.17
CA GLY A 43 -8.94 11.87 0.83
C GLY A 43 -10.45 11.93 0.56
N SER A 44 -10.84 11.97 -0.72
CA SER A 44 -12.25 12.02 -1.14
C SER A 44 -12.94 10.66 -1.04
N GLY A 45 -12.18 9.56 -1.16
CA GLY A 45 -12.71 8.19 -1.20
C GLY A 45 -13.56 7.85 -2.42
N ASN A 46 -13.79 8.78 -3.37
CA ASN A 46 -14.67 8.54 -4.51
C ASN A 46 -14.15 7.42 -5.45
N PRO A 47 -12.87 7.44 -5.88
CA PRO A 47 -12.36 6.38 -6.76
C PRO A 47 -12.45 5.00 -6.12
N ILE A 48 -12.07 4.86 -4.83
CA ILE A 48 -12.12 3.54 -4.17
C ILE A 48 -13.56 3.06 -4.00
N ARG A 49 -14.52 3.93 -3.68
CA ARG A 49 -15.95 3.56 -3.61
C ARG A 49 -16.48 3.06 -4.96
N GLU A 50 -16.10 3.72 -6.05
CA GLU A 50 -16.44 3.29 -7.40
C GLU A 50 -15.89 1.88 -7.70
N LYS A 51 -14.61 1.63 -7.39
CA LYS A 51 -13.99 0.32 -7.63
C LYS A 51 -14.56 -0.78 -6.74
N LEU A 52 -14.92 -0.46 -5.50
CA LEU A 52 -15.61 -1.40 -4.62
C LEU A 52 -17.04 -1.70 -5.09
N ALA A 53 -17.75 -0.72 -5.66
CA ALA A 53 -19.05 -0.94 -6.29
C ALA A 53 -18.93 -1.85 -7.52
N LYS A 54 -17.94 -1.61 -8.38
CA LYS A 54 -17.56 -2.48 -9.51
C LYS A 54 -17.33 -3.93 -9.03
N ALA A 55 -16.50 -4.12 -7.99
CA ALA A 55 -16.25 -5.43 -7.39
C ALA A 55 -17.53 -6.09 -6.84
N SER A 56 -18.40 -5.31 -6.20
CA SER A 56 -19.67 -5.78 -5.64
C SER A 56 -20.66 -6.24 -6.71
N ASN A 57 -20.55 -5.71 -7.93
CA ASN A 57 -21.34 -6.15 -9.08
C ASN A 57 -20.78 -7.42 -9.75
N GLY A 58 -19.70 -8.01 -9.19
CA GLY A 58 -19.05 -9.19 -9.75
C GLY A 58 -18.12 -8.91 -10.92
N GLU A 59 -17.79 -7.63 -11.16
CA GLU A 59 -16.82 -7.25 -12.18
C GLU A 59 -15.39 -7.42 -11.69
N ASP A 60 -14.48 -7.69 -12.63
CA ASP A 60 -13.06 -7.90 -12.34
C ASP A 60 -12.40 -6.62 -11.81
N ILE A 61 -11.45 -6.81 -10.90
CA ILE A 61 -10.64 -5.73 -10.32
C ILE A 61 -9.19 -6.12 -10.48
N LYS A 62 -8.42 -5.22 -11.12
CA LYS A 62 -6.97 -5.37 -11.23
C LYS A 62 -6.28 -4.45 -10.22
N ILE A 63 -5.58 -5.06 -9.27
CA ILE A 63 -4.85 -4.37 -8.21
C ILE A 63 -3.36 -4.38 -8.54
N GLY A 64 -2.69 -3.24 -8.46
CA GLY A 64 -1.24 -3.15 -8.59
C GLY A 64 -0.56 -2.60 -7.34
N VAL A 65 0.72 -2.93 -7.19
CA VAL A 65 1.59 -2.44 -6.12
C VAL A 65 2.83 -1.80 -6.71
N LEU A 66 3.08 -0.52 -6.39
CA LEU A 66 4.34 0.17 -6.63
C LEU A 66 5.02 0.40 -5.29
N SER A 67 6.12 -0.29 -5.05
CA SER A 67 6.81 -0.23 -3.75
C SER A 67 8.24 -0.74 -3.83
N GLY A 68 8.96 -0.56 -2.72
CA GLY A 68 10.32 -1.02 -2.51
C GLY A 68 10.45 -2.48 -2.07
N SER A 69 11.52 -2.74 -1.30
CA SER A 69 11.91 -4.08 -0.85
C SER A 69 10.91 -4.78 0.07
N ILE A 70 10.03 -4.03 0.74
CA ILE A 70 8.97 -4.62 1.58
C ILE A 70 7.99 -5.40 0.71
N SER A 71 7.57 -4.84 -0.41
CA SER A 71 6.66 -5.50 -1.35
C SER A 71 7.36 -6.52 -2.25
N THR A 72 8.69 -6.47 -2.41
CA THR A 72 9.42 -7.61 -3.00
C THR A 72 9.56 -8.81 -2.06
N GLY A 73 9.07 -8.69 -0.83
CA GLY A 73 9.10 -9.73 0.20
C GLY A 73 10.50 -9.96 0.76
N HIS A 74 11.32 -8.92 0.89
CA HIS A 74 12.65 -9.05 1.46
C HIS A 74 12.57 -9.63 2.89
N LYS A 75 13.31 -10.72 3.15
CA LYS A 75 13.32 -11.52 4.39
C LYS A 75 12.08 -12.37 4.69
N LEU A 76 11.12 -12.46 3.77
CA LEU A 76 10.03 -13.44 3.88
C LEU A 76 10.47 -14.80 3.34
N GLU A 77 9.94 -15.87 3.91
CA GLU A 77 10.22 -17.24 3.48
C GLU A 77 9.33 -17.61 2.28
N ASP A 78 8.04 -17.32 2.37
CA ASP A 78 7.06 -17.50 1.29
C ASP A 78 6.48 -16.15 0.87
N LYS A 79 7.18 -15.50 -0.06
CA LYS A 79 6.79 -14.20 -0.62
C LYS A 79 5.42 -14.21 -1.29
N ASN A 80 4.89 -15.35 -1.71
CA ASN A 80 3.60 -15.41 -2.37
C ASN A 80 2.44 -15.30 -1.36
N LYS A 81 2.68 -15.64 -0.09
CA LYS A 81 1.64 -15.66 0.95
C LYS A 81 1.85 -14.60 2.02
N GLU A 82 3.10 -14.30 2.34
CA GLU A 82 3.44 -13.52 3.54
C GLU A 82 3.50 -12.01 3.26
N VAL A 83 3.66 -11.59 2.00
CA VAL A 83 3.63 -10.17 1.66
C VAL A 83 2.24 -9.59 1.92
N TYR A 84 2.18 -8.38 2.48
CA TYR A 84 0.90 -7.79 2.91
C TYR A 84 -0.13 -7.68 1.78
N HIS A 85 0.32 -7.46 0.54
CA HIS A 85 -0.58 -7.30 -0.60
C HIS A 85 -1.16 -8.65 -1.05
N SER A 86 -0.48 -9.78 -0.83
CA SER A 86 -1.06 -11.11 -1.01
C SER A 86 -2.14 -11.37 0.02
N VAL A 87 -1.87 -11.11 1.31
CA VAL A 87 -2.87 -11.24 2.39
C VAL A 87 -4.09 -10.36 2.13
N LEU A 88 -3.87 -9.12 1.68
CA LEU A 88 -4.94 -8.19 1.31
C LEU A 88 -5.74 -8.71 0.11
N PHE A 89 -5.06 -9.28 -0.89
CA PHE A 89 -5.72 -9.80 -2.08
C PHE A 89 -6.54 -11.07 -1.79
N ASP A 90 -6.06 -11.94 -0.92
CA ASP A 90 -6.82 -13.10 -0.42
C ASP A 90 -8.08 -12.65 0.32
N TRP A 91 -7.97 -11.61 1.17
CA TRP A 91 -9.14 -11.00 1.78
C TRP A 91 -10.10 -10.39 0.75
N PHE A 92 -9.56 -9.68 -0.25
CA PHE A 92 -10.35 -9.00 -1.28
C PHE A 92 -11.15 -10.00 -2.12
N THR A 93 -10.51 -11.07 -2.58
CA THR A 93 -11.14 -12.15 -3.36
C THR A 93 -12.16 -12.92 -2.53
N GLY A 94 -11.89 -13.16 -1.24
CA GLY A 94 -12.89 -13.73 -0.33
C GLY A 94 -14.11 -12.81 -0.12
N LYS A 95 -13.90 -11.49 -0.13
CA LYS A 95 -14.96 -10.50 0.03
C LYS A 95 -15.81 -10.30 -1.22
N PHE A 96 -15.18 -10.39 -2.40
CA PHE A 96 -15.80 -10.22 -3.71
C PHE A 96 -15.58 -11.48 -4.57
N PRO A 97 -16.28 -12.59 -4.28
CA PRO A 97 -15.95 -13.89 -4.87
C PRO A 97 -16.38 -14.06 -6.33
N TYR A 98 -17.19 -13.15 -6.87
CA TYR A 98 -17.77 -13.28 -8.20
C TYR A 98 -16.89 -12.72 -9.32
N GLY A 99 -15.94 -11.83 -9.00
CA GLY A 99 -15.00 -11.27 -9.98
C GLY A 99 -13.73 -12.11 -10.10
N GLN A 100 -13.15 -12.16 -11.30
CA GLN A 100 -11.82 -12.71 -11.56
C GLN A 100 -10.77 -11.64 -11.30
N HIS A 101 -10.57 -11.32 -10.03
CA HIS A 101 -9.62 -10.30 -9.62
C HIS A 101 -8.18 -10.72 -9.92
N THR A 102 -7.30 -9.75 -10.12
CA THR A 102 -5.87 -9.98 -10.38
C THR A 102 -5.01 -9.03 -9.55
N LEU A 103 -3.83 -9.52 -9.15
CA LEU A 103 -2.83 -8.77 -8.40
C LEU A 103 -1.53 -8.69 -9.20
N VAL A 104 -0.99 -7.49 -9.36
CA VAL A 104 0.29 -7.23 -10.02
C VAL A 104 1.26 -6.63 -9.01
N ASN A 105 2.27 -7.40 -8.62
CA ASN A 105 3.37 -6.90 -7.80
C ASN A 105 4.43 -6.25 -8.70
N GLY A 106 4.37 -4.92 -8.83
CA GLY A 106 5.35 -4.10 -9.56
C GLY A 106 6.49 -3.58 -8.68
N ALA A 107 6.76 -4.20 -7.54
CA ALA A 107 7.78 -3.73 -6.62
C ALA A 107 9.21 -4.01 -7.11
N ALA A 108 10.12 -3.08 -6.81
CA ALA A 108 11.54 -3.23 -7.09
C ALA A 108 12.37 -2.98 -5.83
N THR A 109 13.41 -3.79 -5.61
CA THR A 109 14.23 -3.68 -4.39
C THR A 109 15.16 -2.48 -4.51
N ALA A 110 15.39 -1.77 -3.39
CA ALA A 110 16.31 -0.63 -3.32
C ALA A 110 16.01 0.49 -4.33
N THR A 111 14.72 0.69 -4.63
CA THR A 111 14.22 1.81 -5.44
C THR A 111 13.27 2.68 -4.61
N ASP A 112 12.98 3.86 -5.13
CA ASP A 112 12.19 4.91 -4.49
C ASP A 112 11.24 5.56 -5.51
N SER A 113 10.51 6.59 -5.10
CA SER A 113 9.58 7.30 -5.99
C SER A 113 10.27 7.99 -7.17
N SER A 114 11.55 8.37 -7.04
CA SER A 114 12.33 8.98 -8.13
C SER A 114 12.51 8.02 -9.30
N TYR A 115 12.80 6.75 -9.02
CA TYR A 115 12.89 5.71 -10.04
C TYR A 115 11.52 5.44 -10.69
N PHE A 116 10.47 5.24 -9.88
CA PHE A 116 9.16 4.86 -10.40
C PHE A 116 8.47 5.99 -11.17
N THR A 117 8.79 7.25 -10.87
CA THR A 117 8.32 8.41 -11.66
C THR A 117 8.53 8.18 -13.15
N TYR A 118 9.70 7.66 -13.55
CA TYR A 118 10.06 7.44 -14.95
C TYR A 118 9.78 6.02 -15.46
N PHE A 119 9.80 5.02 -14.57
CA PHE A 119 9.80 3.60 -14.99
C PHE A 119 8.57 2.79 -14.56
N HIS A 120 7.56 3.37 -13.90
CA HIS A 120 6.38 2.64 -13.43
C HIS A 120 5.70 1.79 -14.52
N SER A 121 5.64 2.26 -15.77
CA SER A 121 5.02 1.54 -16.89
C SER A 121 5.73 0.22 -17.27
N LYS A 122 6.96 0.00 -16.79
CA LYS A 122 7.65 -1.29 -16.93
C LYS A 122 7.29 -2.31 -15.85
N HIS A 123 6.67 -1.85 -14.76
CA HIS A 123 6.39 -2.64 -13.56
C HIS A 123 4.92 -2.98 -13.40
N ILE A 124 4.04 -2.13 -13.92
CA ILE A 124 2.59 -2.32 -13.85
C ILE A 124 1.94 -2.06 -15.22
N PRO A 125 0.84 -2.76 -15.55
CA PRO A 125 0.01 -2.39 -16.69
C PRO A 125 -0.73 -1.06 -16.41
N ASP A 126 -1.27 -0.45 -17.47
CA ASP A 126 -2.00 0.83 -17.41
C ASP A 126 -3.51 0.68 -17.18
N ASP A 127 -4.02 -0.55 -17.14
CA ASP A 127 -5.43 -0.88 -16.94
C ASP A 127 -5.78 -1.29 -15.49
N LEU A 128 -5.00 -0.80 -14.52
CA LEU A 128 -5.26 -1.04 -13.10
C LEU A 128 -6.50 -0.28 -12.59
N ASP A 129 -7.26 -0.91 -11.69
CA ASP A 129 -8.38 -0.28 -10.98
C ASP A 129 -7.94 0.32 -9.64
N ILE A 130 -7.02 -0.35 -8.93
CA ILE A 130 -6.52 0.07 -7.62
C ILE A 130 -5.00 -0.03 -7.63
N ILE A 131 -4.31 0.99 -7.11
CA ILE A 131 -2.86 1.03 -6.98
C ILE A 131 -2.48 1.33 -5.53
N PHE A 132 -1.72 0.44 -4.92
CA PHE A 132 -1.01 0.73 -3.68
C PHE A 132 0.35 1.34 -4.00
N ILE A 133 0.66 2.48 -3.37
CA ILE A 133 1.96 3.14 -3.50
C ILE A 133 2.62 3.21 -2.11
N GLU A 134 3.84 2.70 -2.02
CA GLU A 134 4.59 2.69 -0.76
C GLU A 134 6.09 2.89 -1.02
N PHE A 135 6.60 4.06 -0.62
CA PHE A 135 8.03 4.36 -0.64
C PHE A 135 8.48 5.10 0.63
N SER A 136 7.74 4.97 1.74
CA SER A 136 7.91 5.85 2.89
C SER A 136 9.25 5.67 3.60
N ILE A 137 9.78 4.45 3.56
CA ILE A 137 11.13 4.14 4.06
C ILE A 137 12.20 4.42 2.99
N ASN A 138 11.86 4.31 1.71
CA ASN A 138 12.80 4.45 0.59
C ASN A 138 13.10 5.91 0.26
N ASP A 139 12.08 6.75 0.21
CA ASP A 139 12.16 8.19 -0.08
C ASP A 139 12.86 8.96 1.06
N GLY A 140 12.90 8.38 2.26
CA GLY A 140 13.60 8.94 3.41
C GLY A 140 13.02 10.28 3.88
N SER A 141 13.87 11.10 4.47
CA SER A 141 13.49 12.43 4.98
C SER A 141 13.50 13.47 3.87
N ILE A 142 12.53 14.38 3.83
CA ILE A 142 12.60 15.57 2.97
C ILE A 142 13.57 16.63 3.51
N TYR A 143 13.93 16.52 4.79
CA TYR A 143 14.85 17.41 5.46
C TYR A 143 16.26 16.83 5.40
N PRO A 144 17.24 17.61 4.93
CA PRO A 144 18.64 17.23 5.01
C PRO A 144 19.01 16.93 6.46
N THR A 145 19.72 15.83 6.65
CA THR A 145 20.26 15.41 7.94
C THR A 145 21.76 15.63 7.98
N GLU A 146 22.35 15.66 9.18
CA GLU A 146 23.81 15.73 9.37
C GLU A 146 24.58 14.57 8.71
N ARG A 147 23.88 13.46 8.41
CA ARG A 147 24.44 12.28 7.73
C ARG A 147 24.47 12.43 6.20
N GLY A 148 24.01 13.57 5.66
CA GLY A 148 23.87 13.79 4.22
C GLY A 148 22.65 13.07 3.61
N ASP A 149 21.81 12.45 4.43
CA ASP A 149 20.56 11.83 4.00
C ASP A 149 19.48 12.92 3.89
N GLY A 150 18.53 12.72 2.97
CA GLY A 150 17.32 13.52 2.80
C GLY A 150 17.36 14.51 1.64
N ASP A 151 16.31 14.49 0.81
CA ASP A 151 16.22 15.24 -0.45
C ASP A 151 14.86 15.95 -0.56
N PRO A 152 14.79 17.29 -0.59
CA PRO A 152 13.53 17.99 -0.78
C PRO A 152 12.89 17.69 -2.16
N GLY A 153 13.67 17.26 -3.14
CA GLY A 153 13.20 16.84 -4.47
C GLY A 153 12.36 15.56 -4.45
N ILE A 154 12.45 14.73 -3.40
CA ILE A 154 11.74 13.46 -3.35
C ILE A 154 10.21 13.62 -3.34
N THR A 155 9.71 14.68 -2.69
CA THR A 155 8.27 14.99 -2.69
C THR A 155 7.76 15.28 -4.10
N LYS A 156 8.58 15.96 -4.91
CA LYS A 156 8.24 16.27 -6.30
C LYS A 156 8.19 14.99 -7.15
N ASN A 157 9.08 14.05 -6.90
CA ASN A 157 9.06 12.75 -7.59
C ASN A 157 7.79 11.96 -7.23
N MET A 158 7.46 11.85 -5.95
CA MET A 158 6.20 11.23 -5.54
C MET A 158 4.98 11.91 -6.19
N GLU A 159 4.93 13.24 -6.21
CA GLU A 159 3.85 13.99 -6.88
C GLU A 159 3.77 13.64 -8.38
N LEU A 160 4.91 13.62 -9.08
CA LEU A 160 4.95 13.29 -10.51
C LEU A 160 4.51 11.85 -10.77
N LEU A 161 4.95 10.89 -9.96
CA LEU A 161 4.50 9.50 -10.03
C LEU A 161 2.98 9.42 -9.90
N VAL A 162 2.40 10.08 -8.89
CA VAL A 162 0.94 10.13 -8.69
C VAL A 162 0.22 10.71 -9.91
N ARG A 163 0.71 11.83 -10.43
CA ARG A 163 0.13 12.46 -11.63
C ARG A 163 0.17 11.53 -12.83
N ASN A 164 1.24 10.78 -13.01
CA ASN A 164 1.38 9.82 -14.09
C ASN A 164 0.34 8.68 -13.95
N VAL A 165 0.22 8.08 -12.76
CA VAL A 165 -0.74 6.98 -12.56
C VAL A 165 -2.21 7.46 -12.58
N MET A 166 -2.48 8.71 -12.19
CA MET A 166 -3.82 9.32 -12.30
C MET A 166 -4.28 9.51 -13.75
N GLN A 167 -3.34 9.57 -14.71
CA GLN A 167 -3.64 9.70 -16.14
C GLN A 167 -3.91 8.36 -16.83
N MET A 168 -3.79 7.24 -16.10
CA MET A 168 -4.08 5.92 -16.65
C MET A 168 -5.55 5.80 -17.08
N PRO A 169 -5.85 5.03 -18.15
CA PRO A 169 -7.19 4.91 -18.71
C PRO A 169 -8.30 4.60 -17.69
N ASN A 170 -8.02 3.69 -16.74
CA ASN A 170 -9.01 3.21 -15.78
C ASN A 170 -9.19 4.13 -14.55
N LYS A 171 -8.44 5.25 -14.49
CA LYS A 171 -8.43 6.23 -13.39
C LYS A 171 -8.36 5.50 -12.03
N PRO A 172 -7.23 4.83 -11.75
CA PRO A 172 -7.12 3.95 -10.61
C PRO A 172 -7.37 4.68 -9.29
N ALA A 173 -7.95 3.97 -8.33
CA ALA A 173 -7.95 4.41 -6.94
C ALA A 173 -6.54 4.24 -6.36
N ILE A 174 -5.94 5.34 -5.92
CA ILE A 174 -4.59 5.33 -5.34
C ILE A 174 -4.71 5.27 -3.82
N ILE A 175 -4.05 4.29 -3.21
CA ILE A 175 -3.96 4.14 -1.77
C ILE A 175 -2.49 4.23 -1.38
N PHE A 176 -2.15 5.24 -0.59
CA PHE A 176 -0.83 5.33 0.01
C PHE A 176 -0.73 4.44 1.23
N LEU A 177 0.36 3.69 1.30
CA LEU A 177 0.77 2.99 2.49
C LEU A 177 2.07 3.61 2.99
N SER A 178 2.19 3.69 4.31
CA SER A 178 3.41 4.16 4.96
C SER A 178 3.87 3.14 5.97
N PHE A 179 4.86 2.34 5.59
CA PHE A 179 5.58 1.54 6.56
C PHE A 179 6.56 2.43 7.31
N PHE A 180 6.74 2.12 8.58
CA PHE A 180 7.72 2.75 9.44
C PHE A 180 8.42 1.67 10.25
N SER A 181 9.63 1.96 10.71
CA SER A 181 10.31 1.12 11.68
C SER A 181 10.97 2.00 12.73
N PHE A 182 10.82 1.60 13.99
CA PHE A 182 11.48 2.27 15.12
C PHE A 182 13.00 2.05 15.14
N LYS A 183 13.53 1.24 14.21
CA LYS A 183 14.96 0.87 14.10
C LYS A 183 15.51 1.04 12.68
N VAL A 184 14.92 1.92 11.85
CA VAL A 184 15.38 2.14 10.45
C VAL A 184 16.90 2.36 10.37
N ASP A 185 17.47 3.11 11.31
CA ASP A 185 18.92 3.38 11.38
C ASP A 185 19.81 2.13 11.43
N LEU A 186 19.36 1.05 12.08
CA LEU A 186 20.12 -0.20 12.18
C LEU A 186 20.04 -1.03 10.89
N LEU A 187 18.92 -0.93 10.16
CA LEU A 187 18.69 -1.67 8.92
C LEU A 187 19.62 -1.17 7.80
N PHE A 188 19.80 0.15 7.68
CA PHE A 188 20.63 0.76 6.64
C PHE A 188 22.13 0.87 6.99
N GLN A 189 22.51 0.80 8.27
CA GLN A 189 23.92 0.67 8.66
C GLN A 189 24.52 -0.65 8.18
N TRP A 190 23.75 -1.75 8.22
CA TRP A 190 24.20 -3.06 7.74
C TRP A 190 24.38 -3.10 6.22
N ALA A 191 23.46 -2.49 5.46
CA ALA A 191 23.58 -2.38 4.01
C ALA A 191 24.82 -1.57 3.61
N ARG A 192 25.12 -0.46 4.30
CA ARG A 192 26.31 0.37 4.03
C ARG A 192 27.62 -0.30 4.45
N GLY A 193 27.63 -1.09 5.53
CA GLY A 193 28.80 -1.87 5.96
C GLY A 193 29.26 -2.90 4.93
N ALA A 194 28.33 -3.45 4.13
CA ALA A 194 28.65 -4.34 3.02
C ALA A 194 29.33 -3.60 1.84
N TYR A 195 28.98 -2.33 1.59
CA TYR A 195 29.59 -1.52 0.52
C TYR A 195 30.97 -0.96 0.88
N SER A 196 31.30 -0.76 2.17
CA SER A 196 32.65 -0.35 2.59
C SER A 196 33.74 -1.40 2.36
N ASN A 197 33.37 -2.66 2.07
CA ASN A 197 34.31 -3.73 1.69
C ASN A 197 34.43 -3.93 0.18
N CYS A 198 33.65 -3.21 -0.63
CA CYS A 198 33.83 -3.20 -2.08
C CYS A 198 34.82 -2.08 -2.46
N LYS A 199 36.09 -2.27 -2.11
CA LYS A 199 37.16 -1.54 -2.81
C LYS A 199 37.15 -2.03 -4.24
N LEU A 200 36.93 -1.11 -5.18
CA LEU A 200 37.21 -1.30 -6.60
C LEU A 200 38.58 -1.98 -6.74
N LEU A 201 38.58 -3.21 -7.24
CA LEU A 201 39.73 -3.86 -7.85
C LEU A 201 39.75 -3.50 -9.33
#